data_AF-A0A812P156-F1
#
_entry.id   AF-A0A812P156-F1
#
_cell.length_a   1.000
_cell.length_b   1.000
_cell.length_c   1.000
_cell.angle_alpha   90.00
_cell.angle_beta   90.00
_cell.angle_gamma   90.00
#
_symmetry.space_group_name_H-M   'P 1'
#
loop_
_entity.id
_entity.type
_entity.pdbx_description
1 polymer ?
#
loop_
_entity_poly.entity_id
_entity_poly.type
_entity_poly.pdbx_seq_one_letter_code
_entity_poly.pdbx_strand_id
1 'polypeptide(L)'
;VRTLSARTQYESELVPTPFEWKLHAFHNEIGRVFQSPGRTRRRNILSFGDSGHEREALIKATANMPDTTRKNLKFMDRPGVEELRKQHSVMVKCLRQIVHHDGHLDLYLRLLAAWILKVRVAQRVRLTPAVSVCPSLAAEQAGDALKLAKQREEDFAASRSARSAAETDLRRDCDDCRQKAAKLWAESQRLQKMLQAAAQNRRIGSLQEFFPRFTGRREIRRARTSMRLADGRSRPCGQNRLLSSFFPKAGEVKE
;
A
#
# COMPACT_ATOMS: atom_id res chain seq x y z
N VAL A 1 24.48 -8.48 11.12
CA VAL A 1 23.11 -8.28 10.56
C VAL A 1 22.59 -9.64 10.14
N ARG A 2 21.37 -10.03 10.55
CA ARG A 2 20.73 -11.29 10.12
C ARG A 2 19.67 -10.97 9.08
N THR A 3 19.64 -11.74 8.00
CA THR A 3 18.61 -11.64 6.96
C THR A 3 17.71 -12.86 7.04
N LEU A 4 16.39 -12.65 7.11
CA LEU A 4 15.41 -13.74 7.10
C LEU A 4 14.19 -13.34 6.26
N SER A 5 13.57 -14.32 5.61
CA SER A 5 12.27 -14.17 4.96
C SER A 5 11.21 -14.75 5.88
N ALA A 6 10.38 -13.88 6.47
CA ALA A 6 9.30 -14.33 7.34
C ALA A 6 8.33 -15.27 6.60
N ARG A 7 8.14 -15.05 5.29
CA ARG A 7 7.24 -15.87 4.47
C ARG A 7 7.77 -17.28 4.35
N THR A 8 8.98 -17.39 3.83
CA THR A 8 9.64 -18.66 3.55
C THR A 8 9.82 -19.48 4.82
N GLN A 9 10.00 -18.83 5.97
CA GLN A 9 10.28 -19.51 7.22
C GLN A 9 9.02 -19.92 8.01
N TYR A 10 7.93 -19.15 7.93
CA TYR A 10 6.76 -19.36 8.81
C TYR A 10 5.43 -19.55 8.08
N GLU A 11 5.35 -19.33 6.76
CA GLU A 11 4.14 -19.63 5.99
C GLU A 11 3.89 -21.15 5.99
N SER A 12 2.72 -21.55 6.47
CA SER A 12 2.26 -22.94 6.55
C SER A 12 0.74 -23.00 6.52
N GLU A 13 0.16 -24.20 6.45
CA GLU A 13 -1.30 -24.37 6.50
C GLU A 13 -1.93 -23.82 7.80
N LEU A 14 -1.16 -23.84 8.90
CA LEU A 14 -1.59 -23.30 10.20
C LEU A 14 -1.36 -21.79 10.34
N VAL A 15 -0.51 -21.20 9.49
CA VAL A 15 -0.09 -19.79 9.54
C VAL A 15 -0.18 -19.20 8.11
N PRO A 16 -1.39 -19.15 7.51
CA PRO A 16 -1.53 -18.80 6.10
C PRO A 16 -1.43 -17.30 5.83
N THR A 17 -1.64 -16.43 6.83
CA THR A 17 -1.79 -14.99 6.59
C THR A 17 -0.50 -14.20 6.78
N PRO A 18 -0.24 -13.15 5.97
CA PRO A 18 0.89 -12.20 6.13
C PRO A 18 1.08 -11.64 7.52
N PHE A 19 -0.01 -11.43 8.24
CA PHE A 19 0.03 -11.00 9.62
C PHE A 19 0.67 -12.06 10.53
N GLU A 20 0.23 -13.31 10.42
CA GLU A 20 0.68 -14.37 11.32
C GLU A 20 2.15 -14.73 11.11
N TRP A 21 2.60 -14.95 9.87
CA TRP A 21 4.02 -15.29 9.65
C TRP A 21 4.97 -14.15 10.02
N LYS A 22 4.54 -12.88 9.89
CA LYS A 22 5.28 -11.73 10.43
C LYS A 22 5.28 -11.69 11.95
N LEU A 23 4.14 -11.98 12.59
CA LEU A 23 4.04 -12.06 14.05
C LEU A 23 4.99 -13.12 14.62
N HIS A 24 5.01 -14.31 14.01
CA HIS A 24 5.95 -15.38 14.38
C HIS A 24 7.41 -14.96 14.19
N ALA A 25 7.74 -14.31 13.06
CA ALA A 25 9.08 -13.79 12.81
C ALA A 25 9.51 -12.76 13.87
N PHE A 26 8.62 -11.82 14.23
CA PHE A 26 8.90 -10.86 15.30
C PHE A 26 9.13 -11.55 16.64
N HIS A 27 8.24 -12.44 17.08
CA HIS A 27 8.43 -13.16 18.34
C HIS A 27 9.77 -13.90 18.39
N ASN A 28 10.12 -14.61 17.32
CA ASN A 28 11.35 -15.37 17.26
C ASN A 28 12.59 -14.46 17.32
N GLU A 29 12.62 -13.37 16.53
CA GLU A 29 13.78 -12.48 16.52
C GLU A 29 13.90 -11.64 17.80
N ILE A 30 12.79 -11.15 18.35
CA ILE A 30 12.78 -10.44 19.63
C ILE A 30 13.27 -11.38 20.74
N GLY A 31 12.73 -12.60 20.79
CA GLY A 31 13.19 -13.62 21.73
C GLY A 31 14.69 -13.83 21.58
N ARG A 32 15.17 -14.17 20.38
CA ARG A 32 16.59 -14.44 20.13
C ARG A 32 17.51 -13.28 20.53
N VAL A 33 17.13 -12.04 20.23
CA VAL A 33 17.99 -10.85 20.50
C VAL A 33 17.98 -10.46 21.97
N PHE A 34 16.84 -10.62 22.65
CA PHE A 34 16.65 -10.14 24.04
C PHE A 34 16.58 -11.27 25.08
N GLN A 35 16.93 -12.50 24.70
CA GLN A 35 16.91 -13.70 25.55
C GLN A 35 17.88 -13.65 26.73
N SER A 36 18.89 -12.77 26.75
CA SER A 36 19.90 -12.74 27.81
C SER A 36 19.30 -12.31 29.17
N PRO A 37 19.18 -13.23 30.14
CA PRO A 37 18.72 -12.89 31.48
C PRO A 37 19.76 -11.99 32.15
N GLY A 38 19.30 -10.93 32.83
CA GLY A 38 20.17 -10.02 33.62
C GLY A 38 20.37 -8.62 33.05
N ARG A 39 19.71 -8.24 31.94
CA ARG A 39 19.72 -6.87 31.44
C ARG A 39 18.30 -6.33 31.28
N THR A 40 17.84 -5.54 32.24
CA THR A 40 16.68 -4.63 32.17
C THR A 40 16.98 -3.45 31.22
N ARG A 41 17.41 -3.76 30.00
CA ARG A 41 17.66 -2.73 28.99
C ARG A 41 16.36 -2.45 28.24
N ARG A 42 16.00 -1.15 28.17
CA ARG A 42 14.95 -0.66 27.28
C ARG A 42 15.16 -1.22 25.88
N ARG A 43 14.16 -1.90 25.35
CA ARG A 43 14.18 -2.50 24.01
C ARG A 43 13.62 -1.50 23.02
N ASN A 44 14.25 -1.39 21.86
CA ASN A 44 13.81 -0.48 20.82
C ASN A 44 13.66 -1.27 19.53
N ILE A 45 12.42 -1.47 19.10
CA ILE A 45 12.08 -2.30 17.95
C ILE A 45 11.55 -1.39 16.86
N LEU A 46 12.30 -1.32 15.77
CA LEU A 46 11.97 -0.54 14.59
C LEU A 46 11.48 -1.46 13.48
N SER A 47 10.35 -1.12 12.88
CA SER A 47 9.85 -1.76 11.66
C SER A 47 9.70 -0.76 10.54
N PHE A 48 10.15 -1.17 9.35
CA PHE A 48 10.09 -0.39 8.12
C PHE A 48 9.43 -1.25 7.06
N GLY A 49 8.26 -0.83 6.59
CA GLY A 49 7.55 -1.66 5.63
C GLY A 49 6.40 -0.92 4.96
N ASP A 50 5.98 -1.46 3.83
CA ASP A 50 4.86 -1.01 3.01
C ASP A 50 3.61 -1.84 3.27
N SER A 51 3.56 -2.67 4.32
CA SER A 51 2.42 -3.54 4.61
C SER A 51 1.72 -3.11 5.90
N GLY A 52 0.38 -3.04 5.88
CA GLY A 52 -0.40 -2.79 7.11
C GLY A 52 -0.23 -3.90 8.15
N HIS A 53 -0.08 -5.15 7.70
CA HIS A 53 0.12 -6.31 8.57
C HIS A 53 1.39 -6.24 9.40
N GLU A 54 2.39 -5.47 8.95
CA GLU A 54 3.65 -5.34 9.67
C GLU A 54 3.50 -4.53 10.96
N ARG A 55 2.76 -3.42 10.88
CA ARG A 55 2.39 -2.60 12.03
C ARG A 55 1.63 -3.41 13.06
N GLU A 56 0.61 -4.13 12.62
CA GLU A 56 -0.24 -4.95 13.50
C GLU A 56 0.58 -6.07 14.16
N ALA A 57 1.41 -6.77 13.39
CA ALA A 57 2.28 -7.81 13.89
C ALA A 57 3.27 -7.27 14.94
N LEU A 58 3.88 -6.11 14.70
CA LEU A 58 4.77 -5.46 15.67
C LEU A 58 4.04 -5.10 16.97
N ILE A 59 2.84 -4.52 16.87
CA ILE A 59 2.03 -4.16 18.05
C ILE A 59 1.72 -5.41 18.86
N LYS A 60 1.23 -6.47 18.21
CA LYS A 60 0.87 -7.72 18.91
C LYS A 60 2.10 -8.42 19.49
N ALA A 61 3.23 -8.41 18.77
CA ALA A 61 4.48 -9.03 19.23
C ALA A 61 5.07 -8.37 20.48
N THR A 62 4.75 -7.10 20.70
CA THR A 62 5.31 -6.28 21.79
C THR A 62 4.30 -5.96 22.88
N ALA A 63 3.05 -6.42 22.77
CA ALA A 63 1.96 -6.07 23.68
C ALA A 63 2.25 -6.41 25.15
N ASN A 64 2.94 -7.53 25.41
CA ASN A 64 3.26 -8.01 26.76
C ASN A 64 4.70 -7.67 27.18
N MET A 65 5.29 -6.61 26.61
CA MET A 65 6.67 -6.20 26.88
C MET A 65 6.74 -4.75 27.38
N PRO A 66 6.63 -4.50 28.70
CA PRO A 66 6.54 -3.15 29.25
C PRO A 66 7.79 -2.29 28.99
N ASP A 67 8.97 -2.90 28.94
CA ASP A 67 10.24 -2.19 28.68
C ASP A 67 10.57 -2.04 27.18
N THR A 68 9.56 -2.07 26.31
CA THR A 68 9.75 -2.06 24.86
C THR A 68 9.14 -0.84 24.20
N THR A 69 9.99 -0.04 23.57
CA THR A 69 9.57 0.98 22.61
C THR A 69 9.45 0.35 21.22
N ARG A 70 8.33 0.65 20.55
CA ARG A 70 8.02 0.18 19.20
C ARG A 70 7.89 1.37 18.27
N LYS A 71 8.52 1.27 17.11
CA LYS A 71 8.58 2.35 16.13
C LYS A 71 8.27 1.79 14.76
N ASN A 72 7.12 2.16 14.23
CA ASN A 72 6.66 1.73 12.93
C ASN A 72 6.79 2.87 11.92
N LEU A 73 7.40 2.58 10.78
CA LEU A 73 7.49 3.50 9.67
C LEU A 73 6.86 2.87 8.43
N LYS A 74 5.64 3.27 8.11
CA LYS A 74 4.88 2.80 6.96
C LYS A 74 5.32 3.55 5.70
N PHE A 75 5.88 2.81 4.76
CA PHE A 75 6.20 3.29 3.42
C PHE A 75 4.95 3.34 2.53
N MET A 76 5.07 4.07 1.44
CA MET A 76 4.03 4.15 0.42
C MET A 76 3.94 2.83 -0.34
N ASP A 77 2.73 2.29 -0.45
CA ASP A 77 2.44 1.07 -1.18
C ASP A 77 2.69 1.31 -2.68
N ARG A 78 3.44 0.40 -3.31
CA ARG A 78 3.78 0.43 -4.75
C ARG A 78 4.36 1.79 -5.22
N PRO A 79 5.50 2.23 -4.67
CA PRO A 79 6.10 3.50 -5.07
C PRO A 79 6.72 3.38 -6.48
N GLY A 80 6.70 4.48 -7.24
CA GLY A 80 7.58 4.61 -8.40
C GLY A 80 9.05 4.71 -7.96
N VAL A 81 9.98 4.60 -8.91
CA VAL A 81 11.43 4.62 -8.63
C VAL A 81 11.85 5.95 -7.97
N GLU A 82 11.32 7.07 -8.44
CA GLU A 82 11.60 8.38 -7.87
C GLU A 82 11.01 8.54 -6.46
N GLU A 83 9.80 8.03 -6.22
CA GLU A 83 9.21 8.01 -4.89
C GLU A 83 10.06 7.16 -3.94
N LEU A 84 10.52 5.98 -4.37
CA LEU A 84 11.38 5.11 -3.57
C LEU A 84 12.68 5.84 -3.17
N ARG A 85 13.32 6.52 -4.13
CA ARG A 85 14.52 7.34 -3.86
C ARG A 85 14.24 8.46 -2.85
N LYS A 86 13.12 9.18 -2.99
CA LYS A 86 12.70 10.23 -2.06
C LYS A 86 12.44 9.67 -0.66
N GLN A 87 11.72 8.55 -0.58
CA GLN A 87 11.42 7.85 0.66
C GLN A 87 12.69 7.43 1.39
N HIS A 88 13.64 6.81 0.67
CA HIS A 88 14.93 6.43 1.24
C HIS A 88 15.75 7.65 1.69
N SER A 89 15.77 8.73 0.90
CA SER A 89 16.46 9.97 1.28
C SER A 89 15.91 10.60 2.56
N VAL A 90 14.58 10.60 2.73
CA VAL A 90 13.91 11.07 3.95
C VAL A 90 14.27 10.17 5.13
N MET A 91 14.16 8.86 4.97
CA MET A 91 14.47 7.87 6.00
C MET A 91 15.89 8.03 6.54
N VAL A 92 16.89 8.13 5.65
CA VAL A 92 18.30 8.33 6.05
C VAL A 92 18.48 9.59 6.90
N LYS A 93 17.79 10.68 6.55
CA LYS A 93 17.89 11.96 7.28
C LYS A 93 17.24 11.92 8.67
N CYS A 94 16.14 11.18 8.83
CA CYS A 94 15.41 11.11 10.08
C CYS A 94 15.72 9.86 10.92
N LEU A 95 16.47 8.88 10.41
CA LEU A 95 16.72 7.61 11.09
C LEU A 95 17.29 7.81 12.50
N ARG A 96 18.26 8.73 12.65
CA ARG A 96 18.82 9.07 13.96
C ARG A 96 17.74 9.58 14.92
N GLN A 97 16.87 10.47 14.46
CA GLN A 97 15.79 11.05 15.27
C GLN A 97 14.76 9.98 15.65
N ILE A 98 14.40 9.11 14.71
CA ILE A 98 13.49 7.98 14.92
C ILE A 98 14.06 7.04 15.98
N VAL A 99 15.33 6.62 15.84
CA VAL A 99 15.97 5.71 16.80
C VAL A 99 15.99 6.30 18.20
N HIS A 100 16.34 7.58 18.36
CA HIS A 100 16.47 8.24 19.67
C HIS A 100 15.17 8.81 20.25
N HIS A 101 14.05 8.78 19.52
CA HIS A 101 12.76 9.24 20.05
C HIS A 101 12.39 8.48 21.34
N ASP A 102 11.97 9.18 22.39
CA ASP A 102 11.54 8.50 23.61
C ASP A 102 10.06 8.10 23.48
N GLY A 103 9.79 6.80 23.59
CA GLY A 103 8.43 6.25 23.47
C GLY A 103 8.11 5.59 22.12
N HIS A 104 6.80 5.33 21.94
CA HIS A 104 6.27 4.66 20.77
C HIS A 104 6.09 5.64 19.60
N LEU A 105 6.40 5.18 18.39
CA LEU A 105 6.30 6.00 17.19
C LEU A 105 5.57 5.24 16.08
N ASP A 106 4.65 5.91 15.39
CA ASP A 106 3.90 5.32 14.28
C ASP A 106 3.72 6.38 13.19
N LEU A 107 4.52 6.27 12.14
CA LEU A 107 4.66 7.31 11.12
C LEU A 107 4.39 6.74 9.74
N TYR A 108 3.73 7.55 8.92
CA TYR A 108 3.51 7.29 7.50
C TYR A 108 4.44 8.19 6.69
N LEU A 109 5.26 7.61 5.82
CA LEU A 109 6.32 8.34 5.13
C LEU A 109 5.78 9.41 4.16
N ARG A 110 4.56 9.23 3.64
CA ARG A 110 3.83 10.27 2.90
C ARG A 110 3.69 11.57 3.69
N LEU A 111 3.50 11.48 5.01
CA LEU A 111 3.32 12.63 5.90
C LEU A 111 4.66 13.23 6.36
N LEU A 112 5.73 12.44 6.35
CA LEU A 112 7.07 12.90 6.76
C LEU A 112 7.70 13.88 5.77
N ALA A 113 7.44 13.74 4.47
CA ALA A 113 7.88 14.74 3.49
C ALA A 113 7.28 16.12 3.82
N ALA A 114 5.98 16.16 4.13
CA ALA A 114 5.31 17.39 4.55
C ALA A 114 5.84 17.92 5.90
N TRP A 115 6.15 17.03 6.85
CA TRP A 115 6.71 17.41 8.15
C TRP A 115 8.12 18.01 8.02
N ILE A 116 9.00 17.41 7.22
CA ILE A 116 10.36 17.92 6.97
C ILE A 116 10.31 19.30 6.29
N LEU A 117 9.38 19.48 5.34
CA LEU A 117 9.13 20.80 4.73
C LEU A 117 8.69 21.81 5.78
N LYS A 118 7.75 21.47 6.67
CA LYS A 118 7.28 22.34 7.74
C LYS A 118 8.38 22.70 8.75
N VAL A 119 9.16 21.73 9.21
CA VAL A 119 10.25 21.95 10.18
C VAL A 119 11.36 22.80 9.58
N ARG A 120 11.73 22.57 8.31
CA ARG A 120 12.74 23.40 7.62
C ARG A 120 12.27 24.83 7.41
N VAL A 121 11.00 25.04 7.07
CA VAL A 121 10.42 26.39 6.96
C VAL A 121 10.42 27.07 8.34
N ALA A 122 10.00 26.37 9.40
CA ALA A 122 9.97 26.92 10.75
C ALA A 122 11.37 27.21 11.35
N GLN A 123 12.40 26.45 10.99
CA GLN A 123 13.79 26.73 11.38
C GLN A 123 14.40 27.88 10.57
N ARG A 124 14.03 28.03 9.29
CA ARG A 124 14.54 29.11 8.43
C ARG A 124 13.97 30.48 8.81
N VAL A 125 12.72 30.53 9.26
CA VAL A 125 12.08 31.76 9.78
C VAL A 125 12.70 32.21 11.11
N ARG A 126 13.35 31.32 11.86
CA ARG A 126 14.01 31.65 13.14
C ARG A 126 15.44 32.18 13.03
N LEU A 127 16.02 32.24 11.83
CA LEU A 127 17.45 32.57 11.64
C LEU A 127 17.71 33.76 10.70
N THR A 128 16.74 34.66 10.48
CA THR A 128 17.05 35.95 9.87
C THR A 128 17.49 36.93 10.96
N PRO A 129 18.78 37.22 11.14
CA PRO A 129 19.19 38.34 11.99
C PRO A 129 18.63 39.62 11.39
N ALA A 130 18.16 40.51 12.25
CA ALA A 130 17.59 41.80 11.91
C ALA A 130 18.59 42.59 11.04
N VAL A 131 18.31 42.66 9.74
CA VAL A 131 18.86 43.71 8.89
C VAL A 131 18.05 44.95 9.19
N SER A 132 18.71 46.00 9.68
CA SER A 132 18.12 47.31 9.92
C SER A 132 17.63 47.89 8.59
N VAL A 133 16.34 47.73 8.31
CA VAL A 133 15.66 48.34 7.17
C VAL A 133 14.71 49.41 7.72
N CYS A 134 14.68 50.55 7.04
CA CYS A 134 13.93 51.75 7.36
C CYS A 134 12.49 51.46 7.85
N PRO A 135 12.02 52.09 8.95
CA PRO A 135 10.72 51.78 9.57
C PRO A 135 9.49 52.00 8.66
N SER A 136 9.60 52.81 7.61
CA SER A 136 8.46 53.18 6.75
C SER A 136 8.15 52.16 5.65
N LEU A 137 9.13 51.38 5.16
CA LEU A 137 8.88 50.30 4.18
C LEU A 137 8.48 48.96 4.83
N ALA A 138 8.83 48.77 6.10
CA ALA A 138 8.57 47.52 6.82
C ALA A 138 7.08 47.29 7.13
N ALA A 139 6.30 48.36 7.32
CA ALA A 139 4.87 48.25 7.62
C ALA A 139 4.04 47.78 6.41
N GLU A 140 4.40 48.23 5.21
CA GLU A 140 3.71 47.85 3.97
C GLU A 140 4.06 46.40 3.56
N GLN A 141 5.34 46.03 3.65
CA GLN A 141 5.80 44.67 3.38
C GLN A 141 5.28 43.63 4.39
N ALA A 142 5.07 44.02 5.65
CA ALA A 142 4.47 43.14 6.67
C ALA A 142 2.98 42.84 6.38
N GLY A 143 2.24 43.82 5.85
CA GLY A 143 0.85 43.64 5.45
C GLY A 143 0.69 42.65 4.30
N ASP A 144 1.55 42.73 3.29
CA ASP A 144 1.51 41.83 2.13
C ASP A 144 2.01 40.42 2.47
N ALA A 145 3.01 40.30 3.35
CA ALA A 145 3.46 39.01 3.86
C ALA A 145 2.35 38.30 4.65
N LEU A 146 1.56 39.03 5.44
CA LEU A 146 0.44 38.47 6.20
C LEU A 146 -0.72 38.03 5.29
N LYS A 147 -1.03 38.80 4.24
CA LYS A 147 -2.02 38.42 3.22
C LYS A 147 -1.58 37.16 2.46
N LEU A 148 -0.32 37.09 2.05
CA LEU A 148 0.23 35.91 1.37
C LEU A 148 0.25 34.66 2.28
N ALA A 149 0.49 34.83 3.58
CA ALA A 149 0.43 33.74 4.55
C ALA A 149 -0.99 33.19 4.71
N LYS A 150 -1.99 34.07 4.83
CA LYS A 150 -3.41 33.67 4.87
C LYS A 150 -3.85 32.94 3.61
N GLN A 151 -3.51 33.47 2.43
CA GLN A 151 -3.83 32.82 1.16
C GLN A 151 -3.22 31.41 1.07
N ARG A 152 -1.96 31.25 1.50
CA ARG A 152 -1.30 29.93 1.51
C ARG A 152 -1.95 28.96 2.50
N GLU A 153 -2.49 29.44 3.60
CA GLU A 153 -3.19 28.60 4.57
C GLU A 153 -4.53 28.11 4.02
N GLU A 154 -5.25 28.96 3.30
CA GLU A 154 -6.48 28.61 2.58
C GLU A 154 -6.21 27.62 1.44
N ASP A 155 -5.19 27.86 0.61
CA ASP A 155 -4.78 26.94 -0.48
C ASP A 155 -4.37 25.56 0.09
N PHE A 156 -3.73 25.55 1.27
CA PHE A 156 -3.34 24.32 1.96
C PHE A 156 -4.55 23.60 2.60
N ALA A 157 -5.54 24.34 3.09
CA ALA A 157 -6.81 23.77 3.55
C ALA A 157 -7.59 23.14 2.38
N ALA A 158 -7.69 23.83 1.24
CA ALA A 158 -8.31 23.31 0.02
C ALA A 158 -7.60 22.03 -0.48
N SER A 159 -6.26 22.04 -0.48
CA SER A 159 -5.46 20.86 -0.85
C SER A 159 -5.65 19.67 0.10
N ARG A 160 -5.89 19.92 1.39
CA ARG A 160 -6.20 18.86 2.37
C ARG A 160 -7.59 18.26 2.13
N SER A 161 -8.61 19.08 1.89
CA SER A 161 -9.95 18.60 1.55
C SER A 161 -9.96 17.79 0.26
N ALA A 162 -9.28 18.25 -0.80
CA ALA A 162 -9.18 17.51 -2.06
C ALA A 162 -8.48 16.15 -1.90
N ARG A 163 -7.45 16.06 -1.05
CA ARG A 163 -6.78 14.79 -0.73
C ARG A 163 -7.64 13.86 0.11
N SER A 164 -8.39 14.40 1.07
CA SER A 164 -9.32 13.60 1.86
C SER A 164 -10.39 12.97 0.97
N ALA A 165 -10.93 13.72 0.00
CA ALA A 165 -11.89 13.21 -0.98
C ALA A 165 -11.28 12.12 -1.87
N ALA A 166 -10.07 12.35 -2.40
CA ALA A 166 -9.36 11.36 -3.21
C ALA A 166 -8.99 10.09 -2.42
N GLU A 167 -8.68 10.21 -1.12
CA GLU A 167 -8.40 9.06 -0.25
C GLU A 167 -9.68 8.27 0.07
N THR A 168 -10.83 8.93 0.24
CA THR A 168 -12.11 8.23 0.37
C THR A 168 -12.51 7.50 -0.91
N ASP A 169 -12.23 8.06 -2.09
CA ASP A 169 -12.50 7.40 -3.38
C ASP A 169 -11.57 6.20 -3.61
N LEU A 170 -10.27 6.32 -3.30
CA LEU A 170 -9.33 5.19 -3.33
C LEU A 170 -9.71 4.06 -2.36
N ARG A 171 -10.28 4.40 -1.19
CA ARG A 171 -10.80 3.40 -0.24
C ARG A 171 -12.03 2.69 -0.79
N ARG A 172 -12.96 3.41 -1.43
CA ARG A 172 -14.12 2.80 -2.11
C ARG A 172 -13.70 1.85 -3.22
N ASP A 173 -12.74 2.23 -4.07
CA ASP A 173 -12.22 1.36 -5.14
C ASP A 173 -11.55 0.09 -4.57
N CYS A 174 -10.89 0.20 -3.42
CA CYS A 174 -10.29 -0.93 -2.72
C CYS A 174 -11.34 -1.87 -2.11
N ASP A 175 -12.40 -1.31 -1.51
CA ASP A 175 -13.51 -2.09 -0.96
C ASP A 175 -14.32 -2.79 -2.06
N ASP A 176 -14.54 -2.13 -3.21
CA ASP A 176 -15.16 -2.74 -4.39
C ASP A 176 -14.33 -3.90 -4.95
N CYS A 177 -13.01 -3.72 -5.04
CA CYS A 177 -12.11 -4.81 -5.44
C CYS A 177 -12.13 -5.96 -4.43
N ARG A 178 -12.18 -5.67 -3.12
CA ARG A 178 -12.26 -6.68 -2.06
C ARG A 178 -13.59 -7.43 -2.10
N GLN A 179 -14.70 -6.76 -2.34
CA GLN A 179 -16.02 -7.40 -2.52
C GLN A 179 -16.08 -8.27 -3.76
N LYS A 180 -15.51 -7.84 -4.89
CA LYS A 180 -15.40 -8.64 -6.12
C LYS A 180 -14.55 -9.89 -5.89
N ALA A 181 -13.41 -9.76 -5.22
CA ALA A 181 -12.56 -10.90 -4.85
C ALA A 181 -13.30 -11.88 -3.92
N ALA A 182 -14.04 -11.38 -2.92
CA ALA A 182 -14.84 -12.21 -2.03
C ALA A 182 -15.95 -12.98 -2.76
N LYS A 183 -16.64 -12.35 -3.73
CA LYS A 183 -17.65 -13.02 -4.57
C LYS A 183 -17.04 -14.13 -5.43
N LEU A 184 -15.92 -13.87 -6.10
CA LEU A 184 -15.20 -14.87 -6.91
C LEU A 184 -14.71 -16.04 -6.05
N TRP A 185 -14.24 -15.76 -4.84
CA TRP A 185 -13.82 -16.80 -3.91
C TRP A 185 -14.99 -17.67 -3.45
N ALA A 186 -16.14 -17.07 -3.12
CA ALA A 186 -17.35 -17.81 -2.77
C ALA A 186 -17.87 -18.69 -3.93
N GLU A 187 -17.81 -18.20 -5.17
CA GLU A 187 -18.18 -18.96 -6.37
C GLU A 187 -17.23 -20.14 -6.60
N SER A 188 -15.92 -19.94 -6.44
CA SER A 188 -14.93 -21.02 -6.49
C SER A 188 -15.22 -22.13 -5.47
N GLN A 189 -15.54 -21.76 -4.22
CA GLN A 189 -15.92 -22.72 -3.18
C GLN A 189 -17.18 -23.51 -3.55
N ARG A 190 -18.18 -22.86 -4.18
CA ARG A 190 -19.40 -23.53 -4.65
C ARG A 190 -19.10 -24.56 -5.74
N LEU A 191 -18.27 -24.20 -6.72
CA LEU A 191 -17.84 -25.12 -7.78
C LEU A 191 -17.07 -26.32 -7.22
N GLN A 192 -16.19 -26.08 -6.24
CA GLN A 192 -15.44 -27.14 -5.60
C GLN A 192 -16.33 -28.14 -4.85
N LYS A 193 -17.37 -27.66 -4.15
CA LYS A 193 -18.39 -28.51 -3.53
C LYS A 193 -19.18 -29.33 -4.57
N MET A 194 -19.54 -28.73 -5.71
CA MET A 194 -20.22 -29.46 -6.79
C MET A 194 -19.34 -30.58 -7.37
N LEU A 195 -18.05 -30.32 -7.56
CA LEU A 195 -17.10 -31.33 -8.03
C LEU A 195 -16.95 -32.49 -7.02
N GLN A 196 -16.88 -32.18 -5.72
CA GLN A 196 -16.82 -33.20 -4.67
C GLN A 196 -18.11 -34.05 -4.62
N ALA A 197 -19.28 -33.43 -4.71
CA ALA A 197 -20.56 -34.14 -4.76
C ALA A 197 -20.68 -35.03 -6.01
N ALA A 198 -20.23 -34.55 -7.17
CA ALA A 198 -20.19 -35.34 -8.40
C ALA A 198 -19.23 -36.53 -8.29
N ALA A 199 -18.08 -36.36 -7.62
CA ALA A 199 -17.13 -37.44 -7.36
C ALA A 199 -17.69 -38.51 -6.41
N GLN A 200 -18.48 -38.10 -5.40
CA GLN A 200 -19.15 -39.02 -4.48
C GLN A 200 -20.26 -39.82 -5.17
N ASN A 201 -21.06 -39.19 -6.04
CA ASN A 201 -22.08 -39.89 -6.83
C ASN A 201 -21.50 -40.92 -7.81
N ARG A 202 -20.27 -40.69 -8.33
CA ARG A 202 -19.59 -41.70 -9.16
C ARG A 202 -19.13 -42.95 -8.40
N ARG A 203 -19.06 -42.91 -7.06
CA ARG A 203 -18.74 -44.11 -6.25
C ARG A 203 -19.96 -44.97 -5.95
N ILE A 204 -21.18 -44.54 -6.29
CA ILE A 204 -22.42 -45.30 -6.09
C ILE A 204 -22.84 -46.03 -7.39
N GLY A 205 -22.21 -45.74 -8.53
CA GLY A 205 -22.46 -46.41 -9.80
C GLY A 205 -21.49 -47.56 -10.07
N SER A 206 -21.61 -48.68 -9.37
CA SER A 206 -21.37 -49.95 -10.04
C SER A 206 -22.62 -50.26 -10.86
N LEU A 207 -22.53 -50.19 -12.19
CA LEU A 207 -23.19 -51.10 -13.12
C LEU A 207 -22.84 -50.68 -14.56
N GLN A 208 -21.92 -51.46 -15.11
CA GLN A 208 -21.68 -51.93 -16.47
C GLN A 208 -22.57 -51.56 -17.68
N GLU A 209 -23.55 -50.68 -17.64
CA GLU A 209 -24.42 -50.44 -18.80
C GLU A 209 -24.73 -48.95 -18.96
N PHE A 210 -23.99 -48.27 -19.85
CA PHE A 210 -24.45 -47.18 -20.74
C PHE A 210 -23.23 -46.45 -21.33
N PHE A 211 -22.70 -46.96 -22.43
CA PHE A 211 -21.90 -46.17 -23.37
C PHE A 211 -22.47 -46.37 -24.78
N PRO A 212 -23.16 -45.38 -25.38
CA PRO A 212 -23.13 -45.25 -26.81
C PRO A 212 -21.86 -44.49 -27.22
N ARG A 213 -21.19 -45.05 -28.23
CA ARG A 213 -19.99 -44.54 -28.89
C ARG A 213 -20.16 -43.07 -29.31
N PHE A 214 -19.37 -42.16 -28.73
CA PHE A 214 -19.17 -40.83 -29.29
C PHE A 214 -17.80 -40.75 -29.97
N THR A 215 -17.80 -40.85 -31.30
CA THR A 215 -16.66 -40.53 -32.17
C THR A 215 -16.62 -39.01 -32.40
N GLY A 216 -15.68 -38.31 -31.79
CA GLY A 216 -15.58 -36.84 -31.90
C GLY A 216 -14.16 -36.28 -31.74
N ARG A 217 -13.17 -36.87 -32.43
CA ARG A 217 -11.74 -36.49 -32.33
C ARG A 217 -11.35 -35.22 -33.12
N ARG A 218 -12.27 -34.38 -33.60
CA ARG A 218 -11.93 -33.23 -34.48
C ARG A 218 -12.05 -31.83 -33.89
N GLU A 219 -12.62 -31.63 -32.70
CA GLU A 219 -12.82 -30.26 -32.17
C GLU A 219 -11.79 -29.79 -31.13
N ILE A 220 -10.98 -30.69 -30.57
CA ILE A 220 -9.99 -30.36 -29.53
C ILE A 220 -8.77 -29.58 -30.09
N ARG A 221 -8.58 -29.53 -31.42
CA ARG A 221 -7.49 -28.75 -32.04
C ARG A 221 -7.82 -27.27 -32.29
N ARG A 222 -9.09 -26.85 -32.25
CA ARG A 222 -9.44 -25.41 -32.42
C ARG A 222 -9.39 -24.61 -31.13
N ALA A 223 -9.60 -25.22 -29.97
CA ALA A 223 -9.57 -24.52 -28.68
C ALA A 223 -8.14 -24.19 -28.18
N ARG A 224 -7.10 -24.90 -28.64
CA ARG A 224 -5.72 -24.68 -28.18
C ARG A 224 -4.99 -23.53 -28.89
N THR A 225 -5.48 -23.08 -30.05
CA THR A 225 -4.83 -22.00 -30.82
C THR A 225 -5.32 -20.60 -30.41
N SER A 226 -6.51 -20.48 -29.80
CA SER A 226 -7.04 -19.18 -29.32
C SER A 226 -6.46 -18.71 -27.99
N MET A 227 -5.86 -19.58 -27.16
CA MET A 227 -5.33 -19.16 -25.84
C MET A 227 -3.88 -18.63 -25.88
N ARG A 228 -3.16 -18.71 -27.00
CA ARG A 228 -1.77 -18.20 -27.10
C ARG A 228 -1.62 -16.78 -27.65
N LEU A 229 -2.71 -16.10 -28.00
CA LEU A 229 -2.67 -14.71 -28.48
C LEU A 229 -3.18 -13.68 -27.45
N ALA A 230 -3.56 -14.11 -26.24
CA ALA A 230 -4.08 -13.23 -25.20
C ALA A 230 -3.06 -12.77 -24.15
N ASP A 231 -1.77 -13.09 -24.32
CA ASP A 231 -0.70 -12.74 -23.36
C ASP A 231 0.15 -11.52 -23.79
N GLY A 232 -0.43 -10.65 -24.62
CA GLY A 232 0.24 -9.48 -25.18
C GLY A 232 -0.42 -8.17 -24.76
N ARG A 233 0.13 -7.52 -23.73
CA ARG A 233 -0.06 -6.10 -23.32
C ARG A 233 -1.36 -5.77 -22.57
N SER A 234 -1.32 -5.94 -21.25
CA SER A 234 -2.18 -5.18 -20.33
C SER A 234 -1.67 -3.74 -20.24
N ARG A 235 -2.35 -2.81 -20.94
CA ARG A 235 -2.20 -1.36 -20.71
C ARG A 235 -2.75 -0.98 -19.33
N PRO A 236 -2.17 0.00 -18.62
CA PRO A 236 -2.75 0.52 -17.39
C PRO A 236 -4.04 1.31 -17.68
N CYS A 237 -5.07 1.03 -16.89
CA CYS A 237 -6.29 1.82 -16.82
C CYS A 237 -5.93 3.21 -16.25
N GLY A 238 -6.28 4.28 -16.98
CA GLY A 238 -6.22 5.65 -16.47
C GLY A 238 -5.52 6.65 -17.38
N GLN A 239 -6.03 6.83 -18.61
CA GLN A 239 -5.84 8.07 -19.37
C GLN A 239 -7.00 8.18 -20.38
N ASN A 240 -7.96 9.03 -20.08
CA ASN A 240 -8.78 9.68 -21.10
C ASN A 240 -8.88 11.16 -20.72
N ARG A 241 -8.12 11.98 -21.44
CA ARG A 241 -8.28 13.42 -21.49
C ARG A 241 -9.02 13.73 -22.79
N LEU A 242 -10.09 14.51 -22.66
CA LEU A 242 -10.60 15.51 -23.60
C LEU A 242 -9.96 15.50 -24.99
N LEU A 243 -10.74 15.21 -26.03
CA LEU A 243 -10.66 15.85 -27.37
C LEU A 243 -11.97 15.52 -28.12
N SER A 244 -12.95 16.41 -28.04
CA SER A 244 -14.10 16.45 -28.94
C SER A 244 -14.13 17.81 -29.64
N SER A 245 -13.45 17.90 -30.78
CA SER A 245 -13.70 18.88 -31.83
C SER A 245 -13.11 18.35 -33.14
N PHE A 246 -13.76 18.71 -34.24
CA PHE A 246 -13.44 18.39 -35.65
C PHE A 246 -14.07 17.11 -36.25
N PHE A 247 -15.30 17.28 -36.74
CA PHE A 247 -15.76 16.66 -37.98
C PHE A 247 -15.82 17.75 -39.07
N PRO A 248 -15.28 17.55 -40.28
CA PRO A 248 -15.79 18.21 -41.47
C PRO A 248 -16.87 17.35 -42.14
N LYS A 249 -17.90 18.02 -42.62
CA LYS A 249 -18.97 17.50 -43.46
C LYS A 249 -18.40 17.06 -44.82
N ALA A 250 -18.83 15.90 -45.30
CA ALA A 250 -18.92 15.54 -46.70
C ALA A 250 -20.32 14.95 -46.88
N GLY A 251 -21.17 15.34 -47.84
CA GLY A 251 -20.90 15.98 -49.13
C GLY A 251 -21.62 15.12 -50.17
N GLU A 252 -22.81 15.57 -50.53
CA GLU A 252 -23.71 15.22 -51.65
C GLU A 252 -23.34 14.03 -52.57
N VAL A 253 -24.29 13.09 -52.66
CA VAL A 253 -24.48 12.19 -53.81
C VAL A 253 -25.36 12.93 -54.82
N LYS A 254 -24.89 13.10 -56.05
CA LYS A 254 -25.71 13.41 -57.22
C LYS A 254 -25.91 12.12 -58.05
N GLU A 255 -27.12 12.00 -58.58
CA GLU A 255 -27.58 11.03 -59.57
C GLU A 255 -26.74 11.04 -60.86
#